data_AF-A0A3D4JT27-F1
#
_entry.id   AF-A0A3D4JT27-F1
#
_cell.length_a   1.000
_cell.length_b   1.000
_cell.length_c   1.000
_cell.angle_alpha   90.00
_cell.angle_beta   90.00
_cell.angle_gamma   90.00
#
_symmetry.space_group_name_H-M   'P 1'
#
loop_
_entity.id
_entity.type
_entity.pdbx_description
1 polymer ?
#
loop_
_entity_poly.entity_id
_entity_poly.type
_entity_poly.pdbx_seq_one_letter_code
_entity_poly.pdbx_strand_id
1 'polypeptide(L)'
;LSEKDLKNPDFKLISDTEIEIQKDGFYFGSYLNKGFRIKIEEISDEQLQEVIRFLEKKINNFTMIYYQLDSKFVTGQNFSL
;
A
#
# COMPACT_ATOMS: atom_id res chain seq x y z
N LEU A 1 -2.02 1.00 -4.49
CA LEU A 1 -2.83 2.23 -4.53
C LEU A 1 -1.90 3.37 -4.19
N SER A 2 -1.82 4.35 -5.06
CA SER A 2 -1.04 5.58 -4.90
C SER A 2 -1.98 6.78 -4.93
N GLU A 3 -1.53 7.94 -4.46
CA GLU A 3 -2.34 9.17 -4.50
C GLU A 3 -2.84 9.50 -5.92
N LYS A 4 -2.09 9.11 -6.95
CA LYS A 4 -2.49 9.30 -8.35
C LYS A 4 -3.76 8.51 -8.70
N ASP A 5 -3.95 7.37 -8.06
CA ASP A 5 -5.13 6.50 -8.25
C ASP A 5 -6.39 7.11 -7.61
N LEU A 6 -6.25 8.12 -6.74
CA LEU A 6 -7.38 8.85 -6.14
C LEU A 6 -7.96 9.92 -7.07
N LYS A 7 -7.30 10.24 -8.19
CA LYS A 7 -7.78 11.23 -9.18
C LYS A 7 -8.76 10.59 -10.15
N ASN A 8 -10.01 10.46 -9.74
CA ASN A 8 -11.10 9.94 -10.57
C ASN A 8 -12.36 10.82 -10.43
N PRO A 9 -13.07 11.16 -11.52
CA PRO A 9 -14.31 11.94 -11.46
C PRO A 9 -15.44 11.26 -10.66
N ASP A 10 -15.42 9.94 -10.54
CA ASP A 10 -16.41 9.18 -9.76
C ASP A 10 -16.05 9.14 -8.25
N PHE A 11 -14.99 9.81 -7.82
CA PHE A 11 -14.56 9.89 -6.42
C PHE A 11 -14.74 11.30 -5.86
N LYS A 12 -15.13 11.38 -4.59
CA LYS A 12 -15.15 12.62 -3.81
C LYS A 12 -13.99 12.59 -2.84
N LEU A 13 -13.11 13.59 -2.93
CA LEU A 13 -12.01 13.75 -1.99
C LEU A 13 -12.56 14.14 -0.61
N ILE A 14 -12.17 13.40 0.43
CA ILE A 14 -12.42 13.75 1.85
C ILE A 14 -11.18 14.43 2.43
N SER A 15 -9.99 13.90 2.10
CA SER A 15 -8.68 14.48 2.45
C SER A 15 -7.66 14.08 1.38
N ASP A 16 -6.42 14.56 1.47
CA ASP A 16 -5.36 14.23 0.50
C ASP A 16 -5.14 12.72 0.33
N THR A 17 -5.49 11.92 1.35
CA THR A 17 -5.32 10.47 1.37
C THR A 17 -6.63 9.69 1.46
N GLU A 18 -7.78 10.35 1.48
CA GLU A 18 -9.09 9.70 1.66
C GLU A 18 -10.12 10.13 0.62
N ILE A 19 -10.82 9.17 0.05
CA ILE A 19 -11.90 9.39 -0.92
C ILE A 19 -13.17 8.62 -0.56
N GLU A 20 -14.29 9.06 -1.12
CA GLU A 20 -15.57 8.36 -1.11
C GLU A 20 -16.06 8.10 -2.54
N ILE A 21 -16.41 6.84 -2.82
CA ILE A 21 -16.97 6.42 -4.11
C ILE A 21 -18.34 7.09 -4.31
N GLN A 22 -18.53 7.80 -5.42
CA GLN A 22 -19.79 8.49 -5.74
C GLN A 22 -20.70 7.69 -6.68
N LYS A 23 -20.17 6.63 -7.30
CA LYS A 23 -20.89 5.79 -8.25
C LYS A 23 -20.46 4.34 -8.13
N ASP A 24 -21.44 3.43 -8.07
CA ASP A 24 -21.18 1.99 -8.04
C ASP A 24 -20.36 1.56 -9.27
N GLY A 25 -19.38 0.69 -9.06
CA GLY A 25 -18.53 0.23 -10.15
C GLY A 25 -17.35 -0.62 -9.70
N PHE A 26 -16.60 -1.13 -10.68
CA PHE A 26 -15.35 -1.84 -10.42
C PHE A 26 -14.18 -0.87 -10.31
N TYR A 27 -13.53 -0.84 -9.14
CA TYR A 27 -12.33 -0.05 -8.86
C TYR A 27 -11.31 -0.95 -8.18
N PHE A 28 -10.03 -0.81 -8.55
CA PHE A 28 -8.92 -1.54 -7.92
C PHE A 28 -9.12 -3.07 -7.87
N GLY A 29 -9.79 -3.62 -8.90
CA GLY A 29 -10.08 -5.06 -9.00
C GLY A 29 -11.26 -5.56 -8.17
N SER A 30 -12.00 -4.67 -7.51
CA SER A 30 -13.17 -5.00 -6.67
C SER A 30 -14.39 -4.17 -7.08
N TYR A 31 -15.60 -4.72 -6.92
CA TYR A 31 -16.83 -3.95 -7.06
C TYR A 31 -17.08 -3.16 -5.77
N LEU A 32 -17.16 -1.84 -5.88
CA LEU A 32 -17.41 -0.95 -4.74
C LEU A 32 -18.72 -0.19 -4.95
N ASN A 33 -19.52 -0.11 -3.90
CA ASN A 33 -20.76 0.66 -3.88
C ASN A 33 -20.48 2.14 -3.61
N LYS A 34 -21.39 3.00 -4.04
CA LYS A 34 -21.46 4.41 -3.65
C LYS A 34 -21.50 4.53 -2.13
N GLY A 35 -20.71 5.46 -1.60
CA GLY A 35 -20.52 5.69 -0.17
C GLY A 35 -19.40 4.87 0.45
N PHE A 36 -18.78 3.94 -0.30
CA PHE A 36 -17.58 3.24 0.17
C PHE A 36 -16.41 4.23 0.30
N ARG A 37 -15.63 4.13 1.39
CA ARG A 37 -14.49 5.00 1.66
C ARG A 37 -13.17 4.25 1.51
N ILE A 38 -12.21 4.91 0.87
CA ILE A 38 -10.86 4.37 0.68
C ILE A 38 -9.89 5.38 1.25
N LYS A 39 -9.00 4.89 2.12
CA LYS A 39 -7.88 5.64 2.66
C LYS A 39 -6.57 5.03 2.17
N ILE A 40 -5.69 5.84 1.63
CA ILE A 40 -4.32 5.47 1.30
C ILE A 40 -3.45 5.75 2.53
N GLU A 41 -2.72 4.73 2.97
CA GLU A 41 -1.70 4.87 3.99
C GLU A 41 -0.36 4.47 3.38
N GLU A 42 0.64 5.32 3.55
CA GLU A 42 2.01 5.06 3.14
C GLU A 42 2.83 4.69 4.38
N ILE A 43 3.63 3.64 4.28
CA ILE A 43 4.62 3.31 5.30
C ILE A 43 5.84 4.16 4.98
N SER A 44 6.22 5.05 5.90
CA SER A 44 7.42 5.86 5.69
C SER A 44 8.67 4.98 5.73
N ASP A 45 9.74 5.42 5.04
CA ASP A 45 11.04 4.75 5.11
C ASP A 45 11.53 4.62 6.56
N GLU A 46 11.26 5.62 7.40
CA GLU A 46 11.64 5.61 8.82
C GLU A 46 10.92 4.50 9.60
N GLN A 47 9.61 4.34 9.39
CA GLN A 47 8.83 3.25 10.00
C GLN A 47 9.34 1.88 9.54
N LEU A 48 9.69 1.75 8.26
CA LEU A 48 10.29 0.52 7.74
C LEU A 48 11.64 0.21 8.40
N GLN A 49 12.52 1.21 8.53
CA GLN A 49 13.81 1.06 9.20
C GLN A 49 13.68 0.77 10.69
N GLU A 50 12.65 1.30 11.36
CA GLU A 50 12.35 0.97 12.76
C GLU A 50 11.97 -0.50 12.91
N VAL A 51 11.11 -1.02 12.03
CA VAL A 51 10.70 -2.43 12.03
C VAL A 51 11.88 -3.35 11.74
N ILE A 52 12.74 -3.02 10.75
CA ILE A 52 13.95 -3.79 10.44
C ILE A 52 14.85 -3.87 11.68
N ARG A 53 15.16 -2.73 12.31
CA ARG A 53 15.99 -2.68 13.52
C ARG A 53 15.37 -3.44 14.70
N PHE A 54 14.05 -3.44 14.83
CA PHE A 54 13.35 -4.23 15.84
C PHE A 54 13.51 -5.73 15.61
N LEU A 55 13.39 -6.19 14.36
CA LEU A 55 13.55 -7.60 13.98
C LEU A 55 15.00 -8.06 14.18
N GLU A 56 16.00 -7.23 13.83
CA GLU A 56 17.43 -7.53 14.04
C GLU A 56 17.77 -7.78 15.51
N LYS A 57 17.14 -7.05 16.42
CA LYS A 57 17.32 -7.26 17.87
C LYS A 57 16.78 -8.60 18.36
N LYS A 58 15.82 -9.19 17.66
CA LYS A 58 15.14 -10.42 18.08
C LYS A 58 15.63 -11.66 17.35
N ILE A 59 16.10 -11.53 16.12
CA ILE A 59 16.50 -12.64 15.26
C ILE A 59 17.84 -12.28 14.61
N ASN A 60 18.92 -12.92 15.08
CA ASN A 60 20.23 -12.81 14.42
C ASN A 60 20.15 -13.58 13.10
N ASN A 61 20.02 -12.87 11.96
CA ASN A 61 19.84 -13.38 10.60
C ASN A 61 18.41 -13.85 10.25
N PHE A 62 17.42 -12.95 10.33
CA PHE A 62 16.21 -13.18 9.54
C PHE A 62 16.53 -12.81 8.08
N THR A 63 16.63 -13.82 7.21
CA THR A 63 16.43 -13.59 5.78
C THR A 63 15.08 -12.89 5.67
N MET A 64 15.09 -11.62 5.28
CA MET A 64 13.91 -10.75 5.24
C MET A 64 12.73 -11.54 4.69
N ILE A 65 11.82 -12.00 5.56
CA ILE A 65 10.61 -12.68 5.12
C ILE A 65 9.72 -11.54 4.63
N TYR A 66 9.94 -11.13 3.38
CA TYR A 66 9.10 -10.19 2.65
C TYR A 66 7.75 -10.88 2.41
N TYR A 67 6.90 -10.88 3.42
CA TYR A 67 5.51 -11.25 3.26
C TYR A 67 4.83 -10.18 2.39
N GLN A 68 4.34 -10.62 1.23
CA GLN A 68 3.38 -9.92 0.35
C GLN A 68 3.90 -8.76 -0.51
N LEU A 69 5.00 -8.95 -1.24
CA LEU A 69 5.14 -8.25 -2.51
C LEU A 69 4.62 -9.14 -3.64
N ASP A 70 3.48 -8.75 -4.21
CA ASP A 70 3.04 -9.17 -5.54
C ASP A 70 4.26 -9.13 -6.49
N SER A 71 4.43 -10.15 -7.33
CA SER A 71 5.55 -10.34 -8.26
C SER A 71 5.98 -9.07 -9.02
N LYS A 72 5.04 -8.14 -9.27
CA LYS A 72 5.32 -6.83 -9.88
C LYS A 72 6.29 -5.93 -9.11
N PHE A 73 6.45 -6.12 -7.81
CA PHE A 73 7.30 -5.28 -6.96
C PHE A 73 8.70 -5.87 -6.69
N VAL A 74 8.93 -7.13 -7.06
CA VAL A 74 10.24 -7.81 -6.91
C VAL A 74 10.95 -8.01 -8.25
N THR A 75 10.28 -7.70 -9.37
CA THR A 75 10.86 -7.86 -10.71
C THR A 75 12.01 -6.88 -10.93
N GLY A 76 13.23 -7.40 -11.10
CA GLY A 76 14.43 -6.60 -11.41
C GLY A 76 15.30 -6.21 -10.20
N GLN A 77 14.89 -6.56 -8.98
CA GLN A 77 15.69 -6.33 -7.78
C GLN A 77 16.68 -7.48 -7.55
N ASN A 78 17.94 -7.17 -7.25
CA ASN A 78 18.95 -8.15 -6.90
C ASN A 78 19.05 -8.30 -5.37
N PHE A 79 18.59 -9.44 -4.86
CA PHE A 79 18.59 -9.75 -3.43
C PHE A 79 19.83 -10.55 -2.98
N SER A 80 20.89 -10.59 -3.79
CA SER A 80 22.14 -11.25 -3.39
C SER A 80 22.79 -10.53 -2.21
N LEU A 81 22.70 -11.16 -1.04
CA LEU A 81 23.48 -10.89 0.18
C LEU A 81 24.96 -11.22 -0.02
#